data_AF-A0A661C9G9-F1
#
_entry.id   AF-A0A661C9G9-F1
#
_cell.length_a   1.000
_cell.length_b   1.000
_cell.length_c   1.000
_cell.angle_alpha   90.00
_cell.angle_beta   90.00
_cell.angle_gamma   90.00
#
_symmetry.space_group_name_H-M   'P 1'
#
loop_
_entity.id
_entity.type
_entity.pdbx_description
1 polymer ?
#
loop_
_entity_poly.entity_id
_entity_poly.type
_entity_poly.pdbx_seq_one_letter_code
_entity_poly.pdbx_strand_id
1 'polypeptide(L)'
;VFRITGLTVSIAISLIIFKISEVYINRIYALLSSIIFIFLFAYHSEPINIFNYILPYSYVSIIGLLCLLLVYLNTLKYLMDRKIAPLLFLIVSISVCMLSKLEIILSTLIVLMFLPLLFNNNNSCLSKEKNLEGGKRNAIILFWIIPIAVLLFVYIYYFDYVNNEIYYLVKKNLNNLIGRTALGLNNIEYHFTKAITSFLFFITCGTLFILIDNYAIKKARYNYIQILVFITILLITTQIINVEGYDFLFNSSSLILLPFTVYLLGIVFSRGKDHRCVKHKVMLVITLSSLALTFRMAFNNTTNFYGFYLLVPSSMCIIVVIYYYIPLIARKYFNKRTKLLKIAFTIYFSTMCYSSFSNTVDVSEEKNKRLTTDKGALYLYEYQYDATQYLINDFKSSLNKEDTVMVLPEGYMLNYFLDVVPTSYNNSHLPDLTADSERELSLIQEIDEKKFDYIFIVPRYAFEWDLPVLGKDYLIDTIKHIDDTYNFYALYGTMPFSEDGKYGVLILKRK
;
A
#
# COMPACT_ATOMS: atom_id res chain seq x y z
N VAL A 1 -11.94 -1.10 -18.81
CA VAL A 1 -11.80 -2.35 -18.03
C VAL A 1 -11.02 -2.11 -16.73
N PHE A 2 -9.74 -1.71 -16.78
CA PHE A 2 -8.89 -1.48 -15.60
C PHE A 2 -9.52 -0.68 -14.45
N ARG A 3 -10.03 0.53 -14.71
CA ARG A 3 -10.70 1.35 -13.68
C ARG A 3 -11.90 0.65 -13.02
N ILE A 4 -12.67 -0.11 -13.79
CA ILE A 4 -13.83 -0.86 -13.28
C ILE A 4 -13.36 -1.98 -12.36
N THR A 5 -12.29 -2.69 -12.74
CA THR A 5 -11.66 -3.71 -11.89
C THR A 5 -11.19 -3.09 -10.58
N GLY A 6 -10.46 -1.98 -10.62
CA GLY A 6 -9.98 -1.27 -9.44
C GLY A 6 -11.09 -0.79 -8.49
N LEU A 7 -12.15 -0.22 -9.06
CA LEU A 7 -13.37 0.16 -8.33
C LEU A 7 -14.03 -1.05 -7.66
N THR A 8 -14.17 -2.15 -8.39
CA THR A 8 -14.81 -3.37 -7.89
C THR A 8 -14.04 -3.97 -6.73
N VAL A 9 -12.70 -4.05 -6.86
CA VAL A 9 -11.82 -4.54 -5.78
C VAL A 9 -11.90 -3.63 -4.55
N SER A 10 -11.89 -2.30 -4.75
CA SER A 10 -12.06 -1.33 -3.66
C SER A 10 -13.37 -1.53 -2.89
N ILE A 11 -14.49 -1.68 -3.60
CA ILE A 11 -15.80 -1.92 -2.98
C ILE A 11 -15.79 -3.23 -2.18
N ALA A 12 -15.25 -4.30 -2.77
CA ALA A 12 -15.15 -5.60 -2.11
C ALA A 12 -14.30 -5.53 -0.83
N ILE A 13 -13.12 -4.90 -0.88
CA ILE A 13 -12.25 -4.70 0.28
C ILE A 13 -12.96 -3.90 1.36
N SER A 14 -13.60 -2.78 1.00
CA SER A 14 -14.36 -1.93 1.92
C SER A 14 -15.44 -2.73 2.67
N LEU A 15 -16.22 -3.54 1.95
CA LEU A 15 -17.26 -4.41 2.53
C LEU A 15 -16.67 -5.49 3.44
N ILE A 16 -15.51 -6.06 3.10
CA ILE A 16 -14.84 -7.07 3.93
C ILE A 16 -14.28 -6.44 5.21
N ILE A 17 -13.65 -5.26 5.12
CA ILE A 17 -13.18 -4.49 6.27
C ILE A 17 -14.34 -4.18 7.22
N PHE A 18 -15.48 -3.72 6.68
CA PHE A 18 -16.70 -3.53 7.46
C PHE A 18 -17.09 -4.79 8.21
N LYS A 19 -17.15 -5.94 7.51
CA LYS A 19 -17.61 -7.21 8.09
C LYS A 19 -16.65 -7.78 9.13
N ILE A 20 -15.34 -7.66 8.93
CA ILE A 20 -14.35 -8.06 9.94
C ILE A 20 -14.47 -7.15 11.16
N SER A 21 -14.54 -5.83 10.96
CA SER A 21 -14.63 -4.85 12.04
C SER A 21 -15.91 -5.00 12.87
N GLU A 22 -17.06 -5.25 12.24
CA GLU A 22 -18.37 -5.43 12.90
C GLU A 22 -18.36 -6.59 13.92
N VAL A 23 -17.43 -7.54 13.80
CA VAL A 23 -17.26 -8.62 14.80
C VAL A 23 -16.76 -8.09 16.15
N TYR A 24 -16.01 -6.98 16.15
CA TYR A 24 -15.33 -6.42 17.32
C TYR A 24 -15.92 -5.10 17.80
N ILE A 25 -16.31 -4.21 16.88
CA ILE A 25 -16.81 -2.88 17.16
C ILE A 25 -18.25 -2.71 16.64
N ASN A 26 -18.94 -1.66 17.08
CA ASN A 26 -20.30 -1.39 16.59
C ASN A 26 -20.29 -1.03 15.09
N ARG A 27 -21.46 -1.08 14.45
CA ARG A 27 -21.63 -0.82 13.02
C ARG A 27 -21.13 0.57 12.58
N ILE A 28 -21.27 1.59 13.42
CA ILE A 28 -20.83 2.95 13.09
C ILE A 28 -19.31 3.01 12.97
N TYR A 29 -18.58 2.41 13.92
CA TYR A 29 -17.11 2.41 13.86
C TYR A 29 -16.58 1.42 12.82
N ALA A 30 -17.31 0.34 12.53
CA ALA A 30 -16.99 -0.54 11.39
C ALA A 30 -17.16 0.19 10.04
N LEU A 31 -18.20 1.02 9.90
CA LEU A 31 -18.38 1.89 8.75
C LEU A 31 -17.24 2.91 8.64
N LEU A 32 -16.86 3.54 9.76
CA LEU A 32 -15.71 4.45 9.81
C LEU A 32 -14.42 3.77 9.30
N SER A 33 -14.17 2.52 9.68
CA SER A 33 -13.01 1.76 9.14
C SER A 33 -13.03 1.59 7.63
N SER A 34 -14.23 1.47 7.06
CA SER A 34 -14.42 1.31 5.62
C SER A 34 -14.28 2.64 4.87
N ILE A 35 -14.72 3.74 5.50
CA ILE A 35 -14.54 5.11 5.03
C ILE A 35 -13.05 5.48 5.03
N ILE A 36 -12.33 5.17 6.11
CA ILE A 36 -10.87 5.36 6.20
C ILE A 36 -10.16 4.61 5.07
N PHE A 37 -10.55 3.36 4.80
CA PHE A 37 -10.02 2.62 3.65
C PHE A 37 -10.24 3.36 2.33
N ILE A 38 -11.46 3.82 2.07
CA ILE A 38 -11.82 4.49 0.81
C ILE A 38 -10.99 5.76 0.60
N PHE A 39 -10.98 6.66 1.58
CA PHE A 39 -10.38 7.98 1.41
C PHE A 39 -8.85 7.96 1.46
N LEU A 40 -8.26 7.19 2.37
CA LEU A 40 -6.80 7.21 2.54
C LEU A 40 -6.03 6.23 1.66
N PHE A 41 -6.69 5.18 1.18
CA PHE A 41 -6.01 4.09 0.48
C PHE A 41 -6.57 3.89 -0.92
N ALA A 42 -7.90 3.84 -1.08
CA ALA A 42 -8.52 3.51 -2.37
C ALA A 42 -8.42 4.64 -3.41
N TYR A 43 -8.70 5.88 -2.98
CA TYR A 43 -8.74 7.07 -3.85
C TYR A 43 -7.57 8.03 -3.68
N HIS A 44 -6.60 7.68 -2.84
CA HIS A 44 -5.46 8.54 -2.56
C HIS A 44 -4.72 8.93 -3.85
N SER A 45 -4.65 10.23 -4.16
CA SER A 45 -3.94 10.71 -5.35
C SER A 45 -2.69 11.47 -4.94
N GLU A 46 -1.54 10.93 -5.35
CA GLU A 46 -0.27 11.63 -5.42
C GLU A 46 -0.05 12.17 -6.85
N PRO A 47 0.94 13.06 -7.08
CA PRO A 47 1.23 13.57 -8.42
C PRO A 47 1.41 12.48 -9.49
N ILE A 48 1.95 11.31 -9.11
CA ILE A 48 2.16 10.17 -10.01
C ILE A 48 0.86 9.34 -10.20
N ASN A 49 -0.14 9.46 -9.32
CA ASN A 49 -1.49 8.85 -9.38
C ASN A 49 -1.56 7.36 -9.77
N ILE A 50 -0.56 6.56 -9.35
CA ILE A 50 -0.52 5.10 -9.53
C ILE A 50 -0.61 4.32 -8.21
N PHE A 51 -0.41 4.96 -7.06
CA PHE A 51 -0.43 4.32 -5.74
C PHE A 51 -1.83 4.37 -5.12
N ASN A 52 -2.83 3.92 -5.87
CA ASN A 52 -4.24 3.85 -5.44
C ASN A 52 -4.88 2.54 -5.94
N TYR A 53 -6.17 2.33 -5.66
CA TYR A 53 -6.85 1.09 -6.07
C TYR A 53 -7.60 1.23 -7.39
N ILE A 54 -7.83 2.45 -7.89
CA ILE A 54 -8.58 2.69 -9.11
C ILE A 54 -7.73 2.37 -10.34
N LEU A 55 -6.47 2.79 -10.31
CA LEU A 55 -5.43 2.50 -11.28
C LEU A 55 -4.16 2.09 -10.52
N PRO A 56 -4.17 0.89 -9.90
CA PRO A 56 -3.08 0.45 -9.07
C PRO A 56 -1.83 0.22 -9.92
N TYR A 57 -0.68 0.60 -9.38
CA TYR A 57 0.63 0.23 -9.93
C TYR A 57 0.77 -1.30 -10.07
N SER A 58 0.04 -2.07 -9.24
CA SER A 58 0.04 -3.52 -9.28
C SER A 58 -1.33 -4.11 -8.91
N TYR A 59 -2.02 -4.68 -9.90
CA TYR A 59 -3.25 -5.45 -9.67
C TYR A 59 -3.00 -6.67 -8.77
N VAL A 60 -1.83 -7.31 -8.91
CA VAL A 60 -1.42 -8.45 -8.10
C VAL A 60 -1.41 -8.09 -6.61
N SER A 61 -0.93 -6.89 -6.25
CA SER A 61 -0.93 -6.40 -4.86
C SER A 61 -2.35 -6.25 -4.29
N ILE A 62 -3.24 -5.55 -5.01
CA ILE A 62 -4.59 -5.28 -4.48
C ILE A 62 -5.48 -6.53 -4.46
N ILE A 63 -5.32 -7.43 -5.43
CA ILE A 63 -6.02 -8.72 -5.46
C ILE A 63 -5.50 -9.64 -4.36
N GLY A 64 -4.18 -9.68 -4.15
CA GLY A 64 -3.57 -10.41 -3.04
C GLY A 64 -4.06 -9.91 -1.69
N LEU A 65 -4.17 -8.59 -1.50
CA LEU A 65 -4.73 -8.01 -0.28
C LEU A 65 -6.21 -8.36 -0.09
N LEU A 66 -7.02 -8.27 -1.15
CA LEU A 66 -8.42 -8.72 -1.12
C LEU A 66 -8.52 -10.17 -0.64
N CYS A 67 -7.68 -11.06 -1.19
CA CYS A 67 -7.64 -12.46 -0.80
C CYS A 67 -7.21 -12.62 0.66
N LEU A 68 -6.21 -11.88 1.13
CA LEU A 68 -5.76 -11.91 2.52
C LEU A 68 -6.88 -11.46 3.49
N LEU A 69 -7.64 -10.43 3.14
CA LEU A 69 -8.80 -10.02 3.92
C LEU A 69 -9.92 -11.08 3.90
N LEU A 70 -10.12 -11.77 2.78
CA LEU A 70 -11.00 -12.93 2.72
C LEU A 70 -10.51 -14.08 3.59
N VAL A 71 -9.19 -14.30 3.69
CA VAL A 71 -8.60 -15.27 4.64
C VAL A 71 -9.00 -14.91 6.07
N TYR A 72 -8.88 -13.65 6.47
CA TYR A 72 -9.30 -13.19 7.80
C TYR A 72 -10.80 -13.40 8.04
N LEU A 73 -11.64 -12.96 7.10
CA LEU A 73 -13.10 -13.04 7.21
C LEU A 73 -13.59 -14.49 7.28
N ASN A 74 -13.06 -15.36 6.42
CA ASN A 74 -13.47 -16.76 6.37
C ASN A 74 -12.93 -17.55 7.57
N THR A 75 -11.76 -17.19 8.10
CA THR A 75 -11.28 -17.72 9.38
C THR A 75 -12.24 -17.36 10.51
N LEU A 76 -12.69 -16.10 10.59
CA LEU A 76 -13.68 -15.66 11.57
C LEU A 76 -15.00 -16.44 11.43
N LYS A 77 -15.58 -16.46 10.22
CA LYS A 77 -16.84 -17.15 9.94
C LYS A 77 -16.76 -18.64 10.24
N TYR A 78 -15.67 -19.31 9.87
CA TYR A 78 -15.49 -20.72 10.17
C TYR A 78 -15.43 -20.98 11.68
N LEU A 79 -14.66 -20.18 12.42
CA LEU A 79 -14.53 -20.36 13.87
C LEU A 79 -15.84 -20.06 14.62
N MET A 80 -16.68 -19.16 14.10
CA MET A 80 -17.98 -18.82 14.66
C MET A 80 -19.08 -19.82 14.29
N ASP A 81 -19.23 -20.16 13.01
CA ASP A 81 -20.38 -20.92 12.49
C ASP A 81 -20.06 -22.41 12.23
N ARG A 82 -18.78 -22.78 12.16
CA ARG A 82 -18.29 -24.15 11.88
C ARG A 82 -18.80 -24.78 10.57
N LYS A 83 -19.28 -23.95 9.64
CA LYS A 83 -19.74 -24.37 8.31
C LYS A 83 -18.55 -24.66 7.40
N ILE A 84 -18.70 -25.62 6.47
CA ILE A 84 -17.63 -26.01 5.54
C ILE A 84 -17.36 -24.94 4.46
N ALA A 85 -18.38 -24.17 4.06
CA ALA A 85 -18.23 -23.20 2.98
C ALA A 85 -17.13 -22.14 3.26
N PRO A 86 -17.08 -21.46 4.42
CA PRO A 86 -15.96 -20.59 4.76
C PRO A 86 -14.59 -21.27 4.72
N LEU A 87 -14.50 -22.55 5.08
CA LEU A 87 -13.23 -23.29 5.00
C LEU A 87 -12.77 -23.49 3.54
N LEU A 88 -13.70 -23.80 2.63
CA LEU A 88 -13.39 -23.91 1.20
C LEU A 88 -12.92 -22.57 0.62
N PHE A 89 -13.63 -21.48 0.93
CA PHE A 89 -13.20 -20.14 0.53
C PHE A 89 -11.85 -19.75 1.13
N LEU A 90 -11.58 -20.13 2.38
CA LEU A 90 -10.28 -19.92 3.02
C LEU A 90 -9.14 -20.59 2.25
N ILE A 91 -9.31 -21.85 1.82
CA ILE A 91 -8.30 -22.58 1.02
C ILE A 91 -8.03 -21.84 -0.29
N VAL A 92 -9.09 -21.50 -1.03
CA VAL A 92 -8.96 -20.79 -2.31
C VAL A 92 -8.27 -19.44 -2.13
N SER A 93 -8.67 -18.66 -1.13
CA SER A 93 -8.05 -17.35 -0.85
C SER A 93 -6.58 -17.48 -0.47
N ILE A 94 -6.19 -18.48 0.34
CA ILE A 94 -4.78 -18.72 0.67
C ILE A 94 -3.99 -19.09 -0.59
N SER A 95 -4.51 -19.98 -1.43
CA SER A 95 -3.84 -20.35 -2.69
C SER A 95 -3.59 -19.14 -3.59
N VAL A 96 -4.56 -18.23 -3.72
CA VAL A 96 -4.39 -16.99 -4.50
C VAL A 96 -3.38 -16.04 -3.84
N CYS A 97 -3.38 -15.92 -2.50
CA CYS A 97 -2.35 -15.16 -1.79
C CYS A 97 -0.94 -15.67 -2.09
N MET A 98 -0.76 -17.00 -2.21
CA MET A 98 0.54 -17.61 -2.52
C MET A 98 1.04 -17.31 -3.94
N LEU A 99 0.16 -16.85 -4.84
CA LEU A 99 0.49 -16.40 -6.20
C LEU A 99 0.68 -14.88 -6.30
N SER A 100 0.70 -14.17 -5.16
CA SER A 100 0.77 -12.72 -5.11
C SER A 100 2.17 -12.21 -4.73
N LYS A 101 2.28 -10.97 -4.23
CA LYS A 101 3.56 -10.39 -3.84
C LYS A 101 4.12 -11.03 -2.56
N LEU A 102 5.45 -11.03 -2.43
CA LEU A 102 6.16 -11.65 -1.32
C LEU A 102 5.65 -11.21 0.06
N GLU A 103 5.32 -9.92 0.25
CA GLU A 103 4.83 -9.41 1.53
C GLU A 103 3.49 -10.04 1.92
N ILE A 104 2.61 -10.24 0.95
CA ILE A 104 1.30 -10.88 1.13
C ILE A 104 1.49 -12.37 1.39
N ILE A 105 2.44 -13.01 0.73
CA ILE A 105 2.84 -14.40 0.99
C ILE A 105 3.30 -14.56 2.44
N LEU A 106 4.27 -13.74 2.89
CA LEU A 106 4.79 -13.76 4.26
C LEU A 106 3.69 -13.52 5.29
N SER A 107 2.83 -12.55 5.03
CA SER A 107 1.67 -12.24 5.87
C SER A 107 0.69 -13.42 5.95
N THR A 108 0.45 -14.12 4.84
CA THR A 108 -0.40 -15.32 4.78
C THR A 108 0.23 -16.52 5.47
N LEU A 109 1.55 -16.68 5.40
CA LEU A 109 2.29 -17.72 6.12
C LEU A 109 2.13 -17.58 7.63
N ILE A 110 2.11 -16.36 8.17
CA ILE A 110 1.80 -16.12 9.58
C ILE A 110 0.39 -16.62 9.91
N VAL A 111 -0.59 -16.34 9.06
CA VAL A 111 -1.95 -16.86 9.28
C VAL A 111 -1.92 -18.38 9.33
N LEU A 112 -1.28 -19.02 8.34
CA LEU A 112 -1.11 -20.47 8.29
C LEU A 112 -0.49 -21.03 9.57
N MET A 113 0.66 -20.51 10.01
CA MET A 113 1.36 -20.97 11.22
C MET A 113 0.49 -20.96 12.48
N PHE A 114 -0.46 -20.04 12.59
CA PHE A 114 -1.33 -19.91 13.75
C PHE A 114 -2.70 -20.59 13.60
N LEU A 115 -3.06 -21.09 12.42
CA LEU A 115 -4.31 -21.85 12.23
C LEU A 115 -4.43 -23.12 13.07
N PRO A 116 -3.37 -23.92 13.37
CA PRO A 116 -3.49 -25.02 14.31
C PRO A 116 -3.96 -24.53 15.67
N LEU A 117 -3.42 -23.41 16.16
CA LEU A 117 -3.82 -22.82 17.45
C LEU A 117 -5.27 -22.34 17.45
N LEU A 118 -5.78 -21.90 16.29
CA LEU A 118 -7.17 -21.51 16.10
C LEU A 118 -8.12 -22.71 16.03
N PHE A 119 -7.72 -23.80 15.36
CA PHE A 119 -8.55 -24.97 15.13
C PHE A 119 -8.49 -26.02 16.24
N ASN A 120 -7.37 -26.13 16.97
CA ASN A 120 -7.15 -27.10 18.05
C ASN A 120 -7.94 -26.78 19.35
N ASN A 121 -9.00 -25.97 19.27
CA ASN A 121 -9.85 -25.66 20.41
C ASN A 121 -10.85 -26.81 20.63
N ASN A 122 -10.36 -27.91 21.18
CA ASN A 122 -11.05 -29.18 21.47
C ASN A 122 -12.15 -29.13 22.56
N ASN A 123 -12.67 -27.96 22.94
CA ASN A 123 -13.60 -27.86 24.07
C ASN A 123 -15.07 -28.04 23.65
N SER A 124 -15.48 -29.30 23.54
CA SER A 124 -16.66 -29.97 24.11
C SER A 124 -18.07 -29.33 24.16
N CYS A 125 -18.29 -28.04 23.96
CA CYS A 125 -19.63 -27.42 24.15
C CYS A 125 -20.59 -27.55 22.94
N LEU A 126 -20.15 -28.08 21.81
CA LEU A 126 -21.02 -28.38 20.65
C LEU A 126 -21.09 -29.90 20.34
N SER A 127 -20.64 -30.74 21.28
CA SER A 127 -20.40 -32.19 21.11
C SER A 127 -21.64 -33.09 21.02
N LYS A 128 -22.80 -32.59 20.60
CA LYS A 128 -23.94 -33.47 20.30
C LYS A 128 -23.87 -34.12 18.91
N GLU A 129 -23.05 -33.61 17.98
CA GLU A 129 -22.85 -34.24 16.65
C GLU A 129 -21.51 -34.99 16.58
N LYS A 130 -21.43 -36.17 17.22
CA LYS A 130 -20.26 -37.06 17.16
C LYS A 130 -20.00 -37.68 15.76
N ASN A 131 -20.93 -37.59 14.82
CA ASN A 131 -20.82 -38.30 13.53
C ASN A 131 -20.15 -37.51 12.39
N LEU A 132 -19.74 -36.26 12.62
CA LEU A 132 -19.06 -35.42 11.61
C LEU A 132 -17.53 -35.34 11.79
N GLU A 133 -16.95 -36.13 12.70
CA GLU A 133 -15.53 -36.04 13.07
C GLU A 133 -14.57 -36.50 11.96
N GLY A 134 -14.95 -37.51 11.16
CA GLY A 134 -14.09 -38.03 10.08
C GLY A 134 -13.87 -37.03 8.94
N GLY A 135 -14.96 -36.40 8.45
CA GLY A 135 -14.88 -35.42 7.36
C GLY A 135 -14.13 -34.14 7.75
N LYS A 136 -14.27 -33.69 9.00
CA LYS A 136 -13.58 -32.50 9.51
C LYS A 136 -12.07 -32.70 9.62
N ARG A 137 -11.62 -33.89 10.03
CA ARG A 137 -10.19 -34.22 10.12
C ARG A 137 -9.53 -34.23 8.73
N ASN A 138 -10.18 -34.83 7.74
CA ASN A 138 -9.67 -34.84 6.36
C ASN A 138 -9.66 -33.45 5.72
N ALA A 139 -10.67 -32.62 6.01
CA ALA A 139 -10.70 -31.23 5.55
C ALA A 139 -9.55 -30.41 6.15
N ILE A 140 -9.21 -30.61 7.43
CA ILE A 140 -8.05 -29.98 8.07
C ILE A 140 -6.74 -30.45 7.44
N ILE A 141 -6.60 -31.73 7.09
CA ILE A 141 -5.39 -32.25 6.43
C ILE A 141 -5.24 -31.65 5.02
N LEU A 142 -6.30 -31.69 4.21
CA LEU A 142 -6.31 -31.09 2.87
C LEU A 142 -6.03 -29.58 2.91
N PHE A 143 -6.50 -28.92 3.96
CA PHE A 143 -6.25 -27.50 4.21
C PHE A 143 -4.76 -27.15 4.34
N TRP A 144 -3.93 -28.06 4.85
CA TRP A 144 -2.48 -27.87 4.91
C TRP A 144 -1.79 -28.27 3.62
N ILE A 145 -2.20 -29.41 3.06
CA ILE A 145 -1.54 -29.97 1.88
C ILE A 145 -1.65 -29.03 0.68
N ILE A 146 -2.81 -28.42 0.44
CA ILE A 146 -3.01 -27.61 -0.78
C ILE A 146 -2.14 -26.33 -0.78
N PRO A 147 -2.15 -25.46 0.24
CA PRO A 147 -1.28 -24.29 0.27
C PRO A 147 0.20 -24.64 0.27
N ILE A 148 0.61 -25.69 1.00
CA ILE A 148 2.00 -26.15 1.02
C ILE A 148 2.38 -26.69 -0.36
N ALA A 149 1.53 -27.45 -1.03
CA ALA A 149 1.78 -27.96 -2.37
C ALA A 149 1.88 -26.83 -3.40
N VAL A 150 1.00 -25.81 -3.32
CA VAL A 150 1.10 -24.61 -4.17
C VAL A 150 2.40 -23.87 -3.90
N LEU A 151 2.77 -23.68 -2.63
CA LEU A 151 4.01 -22.99 -2.27
C LEU A 151 5.24 -23.77 -2.72
N LEU A 152 5.26 -25.10 -2.53
CA LEU A 152 6.32 -25.97 -3.03
C LEU A 152 6.37 -25.96 -4.55
N PHE A 153 5.23 -25.97 -5.25
CA PHE A 153 5.18 -25.89 -6.70
C PHE A 153 5.77 -24.57 -7.20
N VAL A 154 5.35 -23.44 -6.62
CA VAL A 154 5.90 -22.11 -6.95
C VAL A 154 7.40 -22.08 -6.62
N TYR A 155 7.80 -22.56 -5.45
CA TYR A 155 9.20 -22.55 -5.02
C TYR A 155 10.08 -23.46 -5.87
N ILE A 156 9.61 -24.64 -6.28
CA ILE A 156 10.37 -25.56 -7.14
C ILE A 156 10.50 -24.97 -8.55
N TYR A 157 9.40 -24.45 -9.10
CA TYR A 157 9.39 -23.95 -10.48
C TYR A 157 10.09 -22.59 -10.64
N TYR A 158 10.07 -21.77 -9.59
CA TYR A 158 10.66 -20.44 -9.56
C TYR A 158 11.79 -20.32 -8.53
N PHE A 159 12.47 -21.41 -8.16
CA PHE A 159 13.47 -21.42 -7.09
C PHE A 159 14.53 -20.33 -7.27
N ASP A 160 15.14 -20.28 -8.45
CA ASP A 160 16.17 -19.30 -8.77
C ASP A 160 15.60 -17.89 -8.76
N TYR A 161 14.39 -17.70 -9.28
CA TYR A 161 13.73 -16.40 -9.26
C TYR A 161 13.39 -15.95 -7.83
N VAL A 162 12.84 -16.83 -6.98
CA VAL A 162 12.49 -16.55 -5.59
C VAL A 162 13.73 -16.29 -4.76
N ASN A 163 14.79 -17.08 -4.91
CA ASN A 163 16.03 -16.85 -4.18
C ASN A 163 16.74 -15.58 -4.64
N ASN A 164 16.76 -15.32 -5.95
CA ASN A 164 17.28 -14.07 -6.49
C ASN A 164 16.44 -12.89 -6.02
N GLU A 165 15.11 -12.98 -6.03
CA GLU A 165 14.21 -11.95 -5.49
C GLU A 165 14.38 -11.77 -4.00
N ILE A 166 14.52 -12.81 -3.18
CA ILE A 166 14.77 -12.65 -1.73
C ILE A 166 16.14 -12.01 -1.50
N TYR A 167 17.17 -12.49 -2.18
CA TYR A 167 18.51 -11.93 -2.11
C TYR A 167 18.51 -10.46 -2.55
N TYR A 168 17.84 -10.16 -3.66
CA TYR A 168 17.71 -8.83 -4.22
C TYR A 168 16.87 -7.96 -3.31
N LEU A 169 15.74 -8.43 -2.80
CA LEU A 169 14.87 -7.69 -1.90
C LEU A 169 15.58 -7.38 -0.58
N VAL A 170 16.40 -8.28 -0.03
CA VAL A 170 17.19 -7.98 1.17
C VAL A 170 18.37 -7.06 0.83
N LYS A 171 19.24 -7.44 -0.10
CA LYS A 171 20.46 -6.70 -0.42
C LYS A 171 20.17 -5.35 -1.07
N LYS A 172 19.29 -5.31 -2.08
CA LYS A 172 18.91 -4.07 -2.77
C LYS A 172 18.08 -3.17 -1.87
N ASN A 173 17.11 -3.67 -1.07
CA ASN A 173 16.37 -2.72 -0.23
C ASN A 173 17.26 -2.09 0.83
N LEU A 174 18.28 -2.80 1.31
CA LEU A 174 19.23 -2.25 2.28
C LEU A 174 20.25 -1.31 1.63
N ASN A 175 20.62 -1.53 0.35
CA ASN A 175 21.67 -0.75 -0.31
C ASN A 175 21.14 0.38 -1.21
N ASN A 176 19.95 0.25 -1.80
CA ASN A 176 19.35 1.25 -2.68
C ASN A 176 18.54 2.27 -1.87
N LEU A 177 18.64 3.55 -2.25
CA LEU A 177 17.89 4.65 -1.66
C LEU A 177 16.38 4.38 -1.60
N ILE A 178 15.75 3.80 -2.63
CA ILE A 178 14.29 3.51 -2.59
C ILE A 178 13.95 2.59 -1.43
N GLY A 179 14.67 1.47 -1.31
CA GLY A 179 14.39 0.50 -0.27
C GLY A 179 14.70 1.05 1.12
N ARG A 180 15.80 1.81 1.24
CA ARG A 180 16.15 2.51 2.48
C ARG A 180 15.10 3.54 2.84
N THR A 181 14.59 4.31 1.89
CA THR A 181 13.54 5.32 2.09
C THR A 181 12.22 4.67 2.47
N ALA A 182 11.85 3.58 1.79
CA ALA A 182 10.66 2.81 2.12
C ALA A 182 10.73 2.28 3.56
N LEU A 183 11.89 1.77 4.01
CA LEU A 183 12.11 1.29 5.37
C LEU A 183 12.34 2.42 6.41
N GLY A 184 12.60 3.65 5.97
CA GLY A 184 13.06 4.75 6.82
C GLY A 184 14.51 4.66 7.29
N LEU A 185 15.37 3.87 6.61
CA LEU A 185 16.80 3.70 6.87
C LEU A 185 17.70 4.74 6.18
N ASN A 186 17.15 5.56 5.29
CA ASN A 186 17.86 6.71 4.71
C ASN A 186 18.14 7.78 5.79
N ASN A 187 17.19 7.98 6.73
CA ASN A 187 17.36 8.81 7.92
C ASN A 187 16.67 8.16 9.13
N ILE A 188 17.31 7.13 9.69
CA ILE A 188 16.73 6.31 10.76
C ILE A 188 16.36 7.12 12.00
N GLU A 189 17.18 8.11 12.37
CA GLU A 189 16.93 8.97 13.52
C GLU A 189 15.64 9.77 13.34
N TYR A 190 15.45 10.39 12.16
CA TYR A 190 14.23 11.14 11.86
C TYR A 190 12.98 10.23 11.88
N HIS A 191 13.00 9.13 11.14
CA HIS A 191 11.82 8.26 11.02
C HIS A 191 11.48 7.57 12.35
N PHE A 192 12.49 7.12 13.10
CA PHE A 192 12.29 6.54 14.43
C PHE A 192 11.75 7.57 15.42
N THR A 193 12.30 8.80 15.43
CA THR A 193 11.81 9.89 16.27
C THR A 193 10.37 10.26 15.92
N LYS A 194 10.03 10.32 14.63
CA LYS A 194 8.67 10.57 14.16
C LYS A 194 7.70 9.47 14.62
N ALA A 195 8.09 8.20 14.48
CA ALA A 195 7.30 7.06 14.93
C ALA A 195 7.07 7.07 16.45
N ILE A 196 8.12 7.32 17.25
CA ILE A 196 8.02 7.41 18.72
C ILE A 196 7.18 8.60 19.15
N THR A 197 7.42 9.77 18.57
CA THR A 197 6.68 11.00 18.90
C THR A 197 5.20 10.80 18.63
N SER A 198 4.87 10.22 17.47
CA SER A 198 3.49 9.85 17.12
C SER A 198 2.91 8.88 18.14
N PHE A 199 3.63 7.80 18.48
CA PHE A 199 3.19 6.80 19.46
C PHE A 199 2.92 7.40 20.84
N LEU A 200 3.87 8.17 21.38
CA LEU A 200 3.76 8.84 22.67
C LEU A 200 2.61 9.86 22.67
N PHE A 201 2.44 10.59 21.57
CA PHE A 201 1.33 11.52 21.39
C PHE A 201 -0.02 10.79 21.51
N PHE A 202 -0.20 9.65 20.82
CA PHE A 202 -1.45 8.88 20.88
C PHE A 202 -1.72 8.29 22.27
N ILE A 203 -0.70 7.76 22.94
CA ILE A 203 -0.85 7.27 24.31
C ILE A 203 -1.23 8.40 25.26
N THR A 204 -0.55 9.54 25.15
CA THR A 204 -0.78 10.70 26.00
C THR A 204 -2.19 11.24 25.80
N CYS A 205 -2.60 11.47 24.55
CA CYS A 205 -3.94 11.92 24.22
C CYS A 205 -5.02 10.92 24.65
N GLY A 206 -4.82 9.63 24.37
CA GLY A 206 -5.75 8.59 24.79
C GLY A 206 -5.94 8.55 26.30
N THR A 207 -4.84 8.64 27.05
CA THR A 207 -4.85 8.69 28.51
C THR A 207 -5.54 9.95 29.02
N LEU A 208 -5.20 11.12 28.48
CA LEU A 208 -5.82 12.40 28.83
C LEU A 208 -7.33 12.37 28.59
N PHE A 209 -7.80 11.88 27.43
CA PHE A 209 -9.24 11.79 27.17
C PHE A 209 -9.97 10.86 28.13
N ILE A 210 -9.35 9.74 28.52
CA ILE A 210 -9.92 8.86 29.54
C ILE A 210 -9.97 9.58 30.89
N LEU A 211 -8.91 10.27 31.30
CA LEU A 211 -8.89 11.01 32.57
C LEU A 211 -9.94 12.14 32.58
N ILE A 212 -10.02 12.93 31.51
CA ILE A 212 -11.00 14.01 31.34
C ILE A 212 -12.42 13.45 31.34
N ASP A 213 -12.70 12.36 30.62
CA ASP A 213 -14.06 11.76 30.58
C ASP A 213 -14.55 11.39 31.98
N ASN A 214 -13.64 10.90 32.83
CA ASN A 214 -13.98 10.49 34.18
C ASN A 214 -14.00 11.65 35.19
N TYR A 215 -13.21 12.69 34.98
CA TYR A 215 -13.24 13.89 35.82
C TYR A 215 -14.41 14.81 35.46
N ALA A 216 -14.54 15.15 34.18
CA ALA A 216 -15.55 16.04 33.65
C ALA A 216 -16.96 15.50 33.91
N ILE A 217 -17.25 14.21 33.69
CA ILE A 217 -18.62 13.72 33.93
C ILE A 217 -18.96 13.61 35.42
N LYS A 218 -17.97 13.39 36.29
CA LYS A 218 -18.22 13.35 37.74
C LYS A 218 -18.49 14.74 38.33
N LYS A 219 -17.86 15.79 37.80
CA LYS A 219 -17.95 17.16 38.35
C LYS A 219 -18.80 18.13 37.51
N ALA A 220 -18.78 18.00 36.19
CA ALA A 220 -19.50 18.90 35.30
C ALA A 220 -20.98 18.50 35.25
N ARG A 221 -21.79 19.22 36.03
CA ARG A 221 -23.23 19.34 35.77
C ARG A 221 -23.54 20.06 34.45
N TYR A 222 -22.54 20.63 33.77
CA TYR A 222 -22.74 21.60 32.69
C TYR A 222 -22.17 21.15 31.34
N ASN A 223 -22.99 21.28 30.30
CA ASN A 223 -22.68 20.89 28.92
C ASN A 223 -21.54 21.71 28.27
N TYR A 224 -21.25 22.93 28.75
CA TYR A 224 -20.26 23.82 28.12
C TYR A 224 -18.81 23.30 28.23
N ILE A 225 -18.43 22.62 29.32
CA ILE A 225 -17.08 22.05 29.48
C ILE A 225 -16.84 20.97 28.42
N GLN A 226 -17.86 20.17 28.11
CA GLN A 226 -17.76 19.13 27.08
C GLN A 226 -17.59 19.74 25.69
N ILE A 227 -18.29 20.84 25.40
CA ILE A 227 -18.15 21.59 24.16
C ILE A 227 -16.75 22.20 24.04
N LEU A 228 -16.22 22.82 25.09
CA LEU A 228 -14.89 23.42 25.07
C LEU A 228 -13.81 22.36 24.84
N VAL A 229 -13.89 21.23 25.55
CA VAL A 229 -12.99 20.08 25.31
C VAL A 229 -13.11 19.58 23.87
N PHE A 230 -14.32 19.46 23.32
CA PHE A 230 -14.53 19.06 21.93
C PHE A 230 -13.87 20.02 20.93
N ILE A 231 -14.04 21.34 21.12
CA ILE A 231 -13.41 22.36 20.27
C ILE A 231 -11.89 22.28 20.37
N THR A 232 -11.34 22.14 21.57
CA THR A 232 -9.90 21.98 21.77
C THR A 232 -9.36 20.74 21.05
N ILE A 233 -10.08 19.61 21.13
CA ILE A 233 -9.72 18.38 20.41
C ILE A 233 -9.67 18.65 18.91
N LEU A 234 -10.74 19.23 18.36
CA LEU A 234 -10.84 19.53 16.95
C LEU A 234 -9.66 20.40 16.50
N LEU A 235 -9.37 21.50 17.21
CA LEU A 235 -8.27 22.41 16.91
C LEU A 235 -6.91 21.70 16.95
N ILE A 236 -6.63 20.91 18.00
CA ILE A 236 -5.38 20.15 18.11
C ILE A 236 -5.26 19.16 16.94
N THR A 237 -6.32 18.42 16.62
CA THR A 237 -6.28 17.44 15.52
C THR A 237 -6.04 18.10 14.17
N THR A 238 -6.68 19.25 13.90
CA THR A 238 -6.46 20.01 12.67
C THR A 238 -5.04 20.56 12.60
N GLN A 239 -4.50 21.10 13.69
CA GLN A 239 -3.12 21.59 13.73
C GLN A 239 -2.11 20.47 13.47
N ILE A 240 -2.30 19.29 14.07
CA ILE A 240 -1.42 18.15 13.81
C ILE A 240 -1.47 17.72 12.35
N ILE A 241 -2.67 17.62 11.76
CA ILE A 241 -2.81 17.23 10.36
C ILE A 241 -2.17 18.27 9.45
N ASN A 242 -2.29 19.56 9.76
CA ASN A 242 -1.68 20.64 8.98
C ASN A 242 -0.14 20.66 9.09
N VAL A 243 0.42 20.34 10.26
CA VAL A 243 1.87 20.39 10.50
C VAL A 243 2.57 19.11 10.08
N GLU A 244 2.03 17.95 10.44
CA GLU A 244 2.68 16.64 10.27
C GLU A 244 2.13 15.83 9.10
N GLY A 245 1.01 16.27 8.51
CA GLY A 245 0.25 15.54 7.50
C GLY A 245 -0.71 14.51 8.09
N TYR A 246 -1.58 13.98 7.24
CA TYR A 246 -2.56 12.94 7.61
C TYR A 246 -1.93 11.58 7.94
N ASP A 247 -0.65 11.36 7.61
CA ASP A 247 0.08 10.12 7.88
C ASP A 247 0.61 9.98 9.32
N PHE A 248 0.48 11.02 10.16
CA PHE A 248 1.07 11.06 11.50
C PHE A 248 0.74 9.82 12.36
N LEU A 249 -0.53 9.37 12.38
CA LEU A 249 -0.90 8.15 13.10
C LEU A 249 -0.23 6.90 12.54
N PHE A 250 -0.13 6.78 11.22
CA PHE A 250 0.38 5.57 10.60
C PHE A 250 1.87 5.39 10.80
N ASN A 251 2.64 6.47 10.96
CA ASN A 251 4.05 6.41 11.36
C ASN A 251 4.26 5.59 12.64
N SER A 252 3.29 5.62 13.57
CA SER A 252 3.32 4.85 14.82
C SER A 252 2.66 3.46 14.74
N SER A 253 2.14 3.04 13.59
CA SER A 253 1.33 1.82 13.49
C SER A 253 2.02 0.57 14.04
N SER A 254 3.26 0.29 13.60
CA SER A 254 4.07 -0.82 14.14
C SER A 254 4.26 -0.72 15.67
N LEU A 255 4.54 0.48 16.19
CA LEU A 255 4.74 0.72 17.62
C LEU A 255 3.44 0.58 18.44
N ILE A 256 2.27 0.83 17.86
CA ILE A 256 0.97 0.56 18.49
C ILE A 256 0.68 -0.94 18.49
N LEU A 257 0.96 -1.63 17.38
CA LEU A 257 0.62 -3.03 17.21
C LEU A 257 1.52 -3.99 18.00
N LEU A 258 2.78 -3.63 18.27
CA LEU A 258 3.69 -4.43 19.10
C LEU A 258 3.20 -4.65 20.55
N PRO A 259 2.95 -3.60 21.38
CA PRO A 259 2.42 -3.79 22.73
C PRO A 259 1.02 -4.41 22.71
N PHE A 260 0.22 -4.13 21.69
CA PHE A 260 -1.07 -4.76 21.52
C PHE A 260 -0.95 -6.28 21.26
N THR A 261 0.05 -6.70 20.48
CA THR A 261 0.37 -8.12 20.26
C THR A 261 0.74 -8.80 21.57
N VAL A 262 1.60 -8.18 22.38
CA VAL A 262 1.99 -8.71 23.71
C VAL A 262 0.75 -8.85 24.61
N TYR A 263 -0.13 -7.85 24.63
CA TYR A 263 -1.38 -7.91 25.37
C TYR A 263 -2.29 -9.07 24.92
N LEU A 264 -2.43 -9.28 23.61
CA LEU A 264 -3.23 -10.38 23.05
C LEU A 264 -2.62 -11.74 23.35
N LEU A 265 -1.29 -11.90 23.25
CA LEU A 265 -0.59 -13.11 23.67
C LEU A 265 -0.89 -13.43 25.13
N GLY A 266 -0.80 -12.44 26.02
CA GLY A 266 -1.15 -12.58 27.43
C GLY A 266 -2.59 -13.09 27.64
N ILE A 267 -3.56 -12.57 26.89
CA ILE A 267 -4.95 -13.08 26.93
C ILE A 267 -5.05 -14.51 26.42
N VAL A 268 -4.44 -14.80 25.26
CA VAL A 268 -4.55 -16.09 24.59
C VAL A 268 -3.92 -17.20 25.43
N PHE A 269 -2.75 -16.95 26.03
CA PHE A 269 -2.09 -17.93 26.89
C PHE A 269 -2.77 -18.06 28.27
N SER A 270 -3.23 -16.97 28.88
CA SER A 270 -3.90 -17.04 30.20
C SER A 270 -5.32 -17.62 30.15
N ARG A 271 -6.01 -17.51 29.02
CA ARG A 271 -7.43 -17.89 28.87
C ARG A 271 -7.67 -18.84 27.71
N GLY A 272 -6.67 -19.62 27.32
CA GLY A 272 -6.69 -20.44 26.11
C GLY A 272 -7.89 -21.38 25.98
N LYS A 273 -8.54 -21.74 27.10
CA LYS A 273 -9.73 -22.60 27.17
C LYS A 273 -11.08 -21.87 27.07
N ASP A 274 -11.15 -20.55 27.25
CA ASP A 274 -12.40 -19.78 27.18
C ASP A 274 -12.83 -19.61 25.72
N HIS A 275 -14.06 -20.01 25.38
CA HIS A 275 -14.64 -19.83 24.04
C HIS A 275 -14.70 -18.36 23.62
N ARG A 276 -14.80 -17.42 24.57
CA ARG A 276 -14.72 -15.97 24.32
C ARG A 276 -13.34 -15.54 23.81
N CYS A 277 -12.32 -16.40 23.94
CA CYS A 277 -10.96 -16.15 23.45
C CYS A 277 -10.83 -16.26 21.93
N VAL A 278 -11.80 -16.87 21.21
CA VAL A 278 -11.70 -17.05 19.74
C VAL A 278 -11.48 -15.71 19.03
N LYS A 279 -12.24 -14.67 19.39
CA LYS A 279 -12.07 -13.32 18.82
C LYS A 279 -10.66 -12.77 19.08
N HIS A 280 -10.13 -12.98 20.27
CA HIS A 280 -8.78 -12.52 20.63
C HIS A 280 -7.68 -13.29 19.88
N LYS A 281 -7.83 -14.60 19.71
CA LYS A 281 -6.90 -15.41 18.92
C LYS A 281 -6.87 -14.97 17.46
N VAL A 282 -8.03 -14.71 16.85
CA VAL A 282 -8.07 -14.23 15.46
C VAL A 282 -7.50 -12.83 15.34
N MET A 283 -7.84 -11.91 16.25
CA MET A 283 -7.23 -10.58 16.27
C MET A 283 -5.71 -10.62 16.42
N LEU A 284 -5.17 -11.56 17.21
CA LEU A 284 -3.73 -11.77 17.34
C LEU A 284 -3.12 -12.15 15.99
N VAL A 285 -3.74 -13.10 15.28
CA VAL A 285 -3.27 -13.52 13.96
C VAL A 285 -3.31 -12.39 12.96
N ILE A 286 -4.41 -11.64 12.89
CA ILE A 286 -4.52 -10.46 12.02
C ILE A 286 -3.43 -9.44 12.40
N THR A 287 -3.18 -9.21 13.69
CA THR A 287 -2.17 -8.23 14.13
C THR A 287 -0.74 -8.63 13.75
N LEU A 288 -0.37 -9.90 13.95
CA LEU A 288 0.93 -10.43 13.52
C LEU A 288 1.10 -10.37 11.99
N SER A 289 0.04 -10.72 11.27
CA SER A 289 -0.02 -10.69 9.81
C SER A 289 0.08 -9.25 9.28
N SER A 290 -0.55 -8.28 9.95
CA SER A 290 -0.42 -6.83 9.70
C SER A 290 1.01 -6.33 9.97
N LEU A 291 1.63 -6.72 11.09
CA LEU A 291 3.01 -6.37 11.40
C LEU A 291 4.01 -6.86 10.34
N ALA A 292 3.77 -8.04 9.77
CA ALA A 292 4.59 -8.56 8.68
C ALA A 292 4.42 -7.79 7.36
N LEU A 293 3.20 -7.33 7.04
CA LEU A 293 3.00 -6.46 5.88
C LEU A 293 3.72 -5.12 6.05
N THR A 294 3.63 -4.53 7.24
CA THR A 294 4.28 -3.24 7.52
C THR A 294 5.78 -3.34 7.73
N PHE A 295 6.35 -4.55 7.82
CA PHE A 295 7.79 -4.73 7.97
C PHE A 295 8.58 -4.09 6.82
N ARG A 296 8.04 -4.11 5.58
CA ARG A 296 8.68 -3.46 4.42
C ARG A 296 8.77 -1.92 4.53
N MET A 297 7.94 -1.32 5.38
CA MET A 297 7.99 0.11 5.68
C MET A 297 8.72 0.41 6.99
N ALA A 298 8.85 -0.57 7.88
CA ALA A 298 9.53 -0.49 9.17
C ALA A 298 9.22 0.79 9.97
N PHE A 299 10.07 1.82 9.86
CA PHE A 299 9.95 3.10 10.56
C PHE A 299 9.24 4.20 9.75
N ASN A 300 9.07 4.02 8.43
CA ASN A 300 8.44 4.98 7.52
C ASN A 300 7.08 4.48 7.01
N ASN A 301 6.16 4.24 7.95
CA ASN A 301 4.79 3.81 7.64
C ASN A 301 3.94 4.98 7.13
N THR A 302 4.08 5.33 5.85
CA THR A 302 3.28 6.34 5.15
C THR A 302 2.16 5.67 4.37
N THR A 303 1.07 6.38 4.05
CA THR A 303 0.02 5.84 3.15
C THR A 303 0.43 5.91 1.68
N ASN A 304 1.49 6.67 1.39
CA ASN A 304 2.11 6.83 0.08
C ASN A 304 2.86 5.56 -0.36
N PHE A 305 3.24 5.49 -1.64
CA PHE A 305 4.02 4.39 -2.23
C PHE A 305 3.44 2.99 -1.96
N TYR A 306 4.05 2.19 -1.08
CA TYR A 306 3.60 0.83 -0.76
C TYR A 306 2.53 0.82 0.35
N GLY A 307 2.38 1.93 1.08
CA GLY A 307 1.43 2.11 2.17
C GLY A 307 -0.02 1.85 1.78
N PHE A 308 -0.41 2.26 0.58
CA PHE A 308 -1.80 2.19 0.13
C PHE A 308 -2.40 0.77 0.25
N TYR A 309 -1.60 -0.30 0.16
CA TYR A 309 -2.06 -1.67 0.38
C TYR A 309 -1.47 -2.36 1.61
N LEU A 310 -0.24 -2.03 2.02
CA LEU A 310 0.40 -2.68 3.16
C LEU A 310 -0.16 -2.23 4.52
N LEU A 311 -0.62 -0.97 4.64
CA LEU A 311 -1.15 -0.44 5.91
C LEU A 311 -2.62 -0.78 6.15
N VAL A 312 -3.36 -1.30 5.16
CA VAL A 312 -4.81 -1.51 5.28
C VAL A 312 -5.18 -2.46 6.44
N PRO A 313 -4.51 -3.62 6.63
CA PRO A 313 -4.79 -4.47 7.79
C PRO A 313 -4.38 -3.83 9.12
N SER A 314 -3.30 -3.05 9.14
CA SER A 314 -2.84 -2.32 10.33
C SER A 314 -3.80 -1.22 10.75
N SER A 315 -4.34 -0.46 9.80
CA SER A 315 -5.32 0.60 10.07
C SER A 315 -6.61 0.03 10.66
N MET A 316 -7.11 -1.09 10.11
CA MET A 316 -8.24 -1.82 10.69
C MET A 316 -7.96 -2.28 12.13
N CYS A 317 -6.78 -2.85 12.40
CA CYS A 317 -6.39 -3.26 13.75
C CYS A 317 -6.36 -2.06 14.72
N ILE A 318 -5.76 -0.93 14.32
CA ILE A 318 -5.70 0.29 15.14
C ILE A 318 -7.10 0.78 15.51
N ILE A 319 -8.04 0.79 14.57
CA ILE A 319 -9.43 1.18 14.83
C ILE A 319 -10.06 0.23 15.85
N VAL A 320 -9.87 -1.08 15.71
CA VAL A 320 -10.38 -2.05 16.70
C VAL A 320 -9.71 -1.85 18.06
N VAL A 321 -8.41 -1.56 18.11
CA VAL A 321 -7.70 -1.23 19.36
C VAL A 321 -8.36 -0.04 20.05
N ILE A 322 -8.56 1.06 19.33
CA ILE A 322 -9.11 2.32 19.86
C ILE A 322 -10.55 2.16 20.33
N TYR A 323 -11.41 1.52 19.53
CA TYR A 323 -12.86 1.49 19.81
C TYR A 323 -13.34 0.28 20.62
N TYR A 324 -12.55 -0.79 20.70
CA TYR A 324 -12.85 -1.99 21.48
C TYR A 324 -11.87 -2.23 22.63
N TYR A 325 -10.58 -2.43 22.34
CA TYR A 325 -9.63 -2.91 23.36
C TYR A 325 -9.25 -1.87 24.40
N ILE A 326 -8.97 -0.62 24.01
CA ILE A 326 -8.70 0.46 24.97
C ILE A 326 -9.90 0.67 25.91
N PRO A 327 -11.15 0.79 25.43
CA PRO A 327 -12.34 0.81 26.27
C PRO A 327 -12.48 -0.40 27.20
N LEU A 328 -12.18 -1.61 26.71
CA LEU A 328 -12.23 -2.82 27.50
C LEU A 328 -11.21 -2.80 28.65
N ILE A 329 -9.97 -2.42 28.36
CA ILE A 329 -8.89 -2.28 29.35
C ILE A 329 -9.24 -1.19 30.38
N ALA A 330 -9.67 -0.02 29.91
CA ALA A 330 -10.06 1.11 30.76
C ALA A 330 -11.18 0.75 31.74
N ARG A 331 -12.21 0.04 31.26
CA ARG A 331 -13.30 -0.45 32.11
C ARG A 331 -12.81 -1.52 33.09
N LYS A 332 -12.03 -2.50 32.63
CA LYS A 332 -11.61 -3.65 33.43
C LYS A 332 -10.65 -3.28 34.56
N TYR A 333 -9.64 -2.47 34.28
CA TYR A 333 -8.55 -2.20 35.22
C TYR A 333 -8.71 -0.89 35.99
N PHE A 334 -9.46 0.08 35.44
CA PHE A 334 -9.55 1.41 36.03
C PHE A 334 -10.99 1.84 36.37
N ASN A 335 -12.00 1.04 36.01
CA ASN A 335 -13.42 1.39 36.11
C ASN A 335 -13.74 2.75 35.46
N LYS A 336 -13.11 3.02 34.32
CA LYS A 336 -13.16 4.30 33.61
C LYS A 336 -14.11 4.26 32.41
N ARG A 337 -14.80 5.37 32.15
CA ARG A 337 -15.52 5.64 30.90
C ARG A 337 -14.56 6.07 29.78
N THR A 338 -14.98 5.89 28.54
CA THR A 338 -14.18 6.18 27.32
C THR A 338 -15.00 6.86 26.21
N LYS A 339 -16.05 7.62 26.57
CA LYS A 339 -16.92 8.29 25.58
C LYS A 339 -16.17 9.39 24.83
N LEU A 340 -15.48 10.27 25.56
CA LEU A 340 -14.69 11.35 24.94
C LEU A 340 -13.56 10.80 24.06
N LEU A 341 -12.89 9.72 24.48
CA LEU A 341 -11.89 9.03 23.66
C LEU A 341 -12.46 8.68 22.27
N LYS A 342 -13.62 8.01 22.24
CA LYS A 342 -14.25 7.59 20.98
C LYS A 342 -14.65 8.78 20.11
N ILE A 343 -15.17 9.85 20.71
CA ILE A 343 -15.52 11.08 20.00
C ILE A 343 -14.25 11.71 19.40
N ALA A 344 -13.21 11.87 20.20
CA ALA A 344 -11.95 12.48 19.79
C ALA A 344 -11.32 11.76 18.60
N PHE A 345 -11.21 10.43 18.67
CA PHE A 345 -10.68 9.65 17.57
C PHE A 345 -11.59 9.64 16.33
N THR A 346 -12.91 9.75 16.50
CA THR A 346 -13.84 9.84 15.37
C THR A 346 -13.62 11.16 14.62
N ILE A 347 -13.45 12.27 15.35
CA ILE A 347 -13.11 13.57 14.77
C ILE A 347 -11.77 13.46 14.06
N TYR A 348 -10.73 12.95 14.74
CA TYR A 348 -9.40 12.80 14.16
C TYR A 348 -9.44 12.03 12.83
N PHE A 349 -10.06 10.85 12.81
CA PHE A 349 -10.18 10.06 11.58
C PHE A 349 -11.00 10.76 10.49
N SER A 350 -12.04 11.51 10.86
CA SER A 350 -12.85 12.26 9.89
C SER A 350 -12.08 13.42 9.28
N THR A 351 -11.34 14.19 10.09
CA THR A 351 -10.48 15.28 9.61
C THR A 351 -9.38 14.75 8.71
N MET A 352 -8.80 13.60 9.06
CA MET A 352 -7.78 12.94 8.25
C MET A 352 -8.34 12.47 6.89
N CYS A 353 -9.54 11.87 6.85
CA CYS A 353 -10.22 11.52 5.59
C CYS A 353 -10.52 12.76 4.74
N TYR A 354 -11.00 13.84 5.37
CA TYR A 354 -11.28 15.10 4.68
C TYR A 354 -10.01 15.72 4.08
N SER A 355 -8.91 15.76 4.84
CA SER A 355 -7.63 16.29 4.36
C SER A 355 -7.08 15.49 3.18
N SER A 356 -7.09 14.16 3.26
CA SER A 356 -6.66 13.30 2.15
C SER A 356 -7.56 13.45 0.92
N PHE A 357 -8.87 13.58 1.12
CA PHE A 357 -9.81 13.85 0.03
C PHE A 357 -9.56 15.22 -0.62
N SER A 358 -9.38 16.27 0.18
CA SER A 358 -9.05 17.61 -0.32
C SER A 358 -7.79 17.58 -1.17
N ASN A 359 -6.70 16.99 -0.66
CA ASN A 359 -5.46 16.85 -1.41
C ASN A 359 -5.65 16.06 -2.72
N THR A 360 -6.48 15.01 -2.68
CA THR A 360 -6.81 14.23 -3.88
C THR A 360 -7.56 15.06 -4.92
N VAL A 361 -8.51 15.91 -4.48
CA VAL A 361 -9.22 16.83 -5.37
C VAL A 361 -8.26 17.85 -5.96
N ASP A 362 -7.43 18.49 -5.13
CA ASP A 362 -6.46 19.49 -5.56
C ASP A 362 -5.52 18.93 -6.65
N VAL A 363 -4.91 17.75 -6.40
CA VAL A 363 -4.05 17.07 -7.38
C VAL A 363 -4.81 16.65 -8.64
N SER A 364 -6.09 16.28 -8.53
CA SER A 364 -6.92 15.92 -9.68
C SER A 364 -7.31 17.12 -10.52
N GLU A 365 -7.54 18.28 -9.89
CA GLU A 365 -7.86 19.55 -10.56
C GLU A 365 -6.66 20.14 -11.32
N GLU A 366 -5.43 19.87 -10.86
CA GLU A 366 -4.22 20.19 -11.62
C GLU A 366 -4.10 19.38 -12.92
N LYS A 367 -4.65 18.16 -12.95
CA LYS A 367 -4.72 17.30 -14.15
C LYS A 367 -5.99 17.59 -14.96
N ASN A 368 -6.15 18.82 -15.42
CA ASN A 368 -7.37 19.25 -16.11
C ASN A 368 -7.27 19.31 -17.64
N LYS A 369 -6.07 19.17 -18.22
CA LYS A 369 -5.92 19.26 -19.67
C LYS A 369 -6.17 17.90 -20.31
N ARG A 370 -7.23 17.82 -21.12
CA ARG A 370 -7.67 16.57 -21.75
C ARG A 370 -7.03 16.40 -23.12
N LEU A 371 -6.04 15.51 -23.22
CA LEU A 371 -5.49 15.03 -24.48
C LEU A 371 -6.39 13.92 -25.04
N THR A 372 -6.99 14.13 -26.21
CA THR A 372 -7.84 13.13 -26.87
C THR A 372 -7.16 12.61 -28.12
N THR A 373 -7.11 11.29 -28.25
CA THR A 373 -6.55 10.56 -29.38
C THR A 373 -7.56 9.53 -29.88
N ASP A 374 -7.27 8.91 -31.01
CA ASP A 374 -7.96 7.73 -31.53
C ASP A 374 -7.97 6.56 -30.54
N LYS A 375 -6.97 6.49 -29.65
CA LYS A 375 -6.83 5.47 -28.60
C LYS A 375 -7.51 5.82 -27.27
N GLY A 376 -8.21 6.96 -27.20
CA GLY A 376 -8.92 7.43 -26.02
C GLY A 376 -8.42 8.77 -25.49
N ALA A 377 -8.83 9.12 -24.27
CA ALA A 377 -8.47 10.40 -23.65
C ALA A 377 -7.67 10.21 -22.37
N LEU A 378 -6.66 11.05 -22.19
CA LEU A 378 -5.83 11.15 -20.99
C LEU A 378 -5.90 12.58 -20.45
N TYR A 379 -5.90 12.70 -19.14
CA TYR A 379 -5.82 13.98 -18.45
C TYR A 379 -4.38 14.21 -18.01
N LEU A 380 -3.81 15.31 -18.47
CA LEU A 380 -2.43 15.70 -18.25
C LEU A 380 -2.38 17.01 -17.45
N TYR A 381 -1.23 17.25 -16.83
CA TYR A 381 -0.90 18.58 -16.34
C TYR A 381 -0.68 19.53 -17.52
N GLU A 382 -0.92 20.83 -17.29
CA GLU A 382 -0.68 21.87 -18.29
C GLU A 382 0.72 21.83 -18.89
N TYR A 383 1.75 21.71 -18.04
CA TYR A 383 3.14 21.66 -18.48
C TYR A 383 3.46 20.43 -19.36
N GLN A 384 2.72 19.32 -19.24
CA GLN A 384 2.91 18.13 -20.07
C GLN A 384 2.07 18.18 -21.35
N TYR A 385 0.89 18.80 -21.27
CA TYR A 385 -0.12 18.76 -22.31
C TYR A 385 0.37 19.38 -23.60
N ASP A 386 0.93 20.60 -23.55
CA ASP A 386 1.33 21.33 -24.76
C ASP A 386 2.38 20.56 -25.56
N ALA A 387 3.50 20.18 -24.92
CA ALA A 387 4.56 19.42 -25.57
C ALA A 387 4.08 18.08 -26.12
N THR A 388 3.24 17.36 -25.37
CA THR A 388 2.70 16.06 -25.80
C THR A 388 1.72 16.22 -26.96
N GLN A 389 0.87 17.25 -26.94
CA GLN A 389 -0.09 17.52 -28.00
C GLN A 389 0.62 17.91 -29.30
N TYR A 390 1.60 18.82 -29.24
CA TYR A 390 2.37 19.22 -30.42
C TYR A 390 3.14 18.03 -30.99
N LEU A 391 3.79 17.22 -30.13
CA LEU A 391 4.46 16.00 -30.55
C LEU A 391 3.50 15.06 -31.31
N ILE A 392 2.32 14.77 -30.75
CA ILE A 392 1.37 13.86 -31.39
C ILE A 392 0.81 14.43 -32.70
N ASN A 393 0.55 15.73 -32.78
CA ASN A 393 -0.03 16.32 -33.98
C ASN A 393 1.01 16.46 -35.10
N ASP A 394 2.21 16.92 -34.77
CA ASP A 394 3.22 17.27 -35.76
C ASP A 394 4.05 16.03 -36.14
N PHE A 395 4.55 15.30 -35.13
CA PHE A 395 5.52 14.23 -35.36
C PHE A 395 4.87 12.91 -35.80
N LYS A 396 3.66 12.58 -35.31
CA LYS A 396 2.97 11.32 -35.69
C LYS A 396 2.77 11.20 -37.19
N SER A 397 2.55 12.31 -37.89
CA SER A 397 2.39 12.34 -39.36
C SER A 397 3.71 12.10 -40.11
N SER A 398 4.85 12.35 -39.45
CA SER A 398 6.19 12.18 -40.01
C SER A 398 6.75 10.77 -39.80
N LEU A 399 6.12 9.96 -38.94
CA LEU A 399 6.53 8.58 -38.65
C LEU A 399 5.97 7.61 -39.69
N ASN A 400 6.85 6.82 -40.29
CA ASN A 400 6.47 5.62 -41.02
C ASN A 400 6.23 4.47 -40.03
N LYS A 401 5.38 3.52 -40.39
CA LYS A 401 5.12 2.33 -39.56
C LYS A 401 6.36 1.43 -39.36
N GLU A 402 7.35 1.58 -40.21
CA GLU A 402 8.61 0.85 -40.16
C GLU A 402 9.67 1.58 -39.31
N ASP A 403 9.43 2.85 -38.97
CA ASP A 403 10.37 3.64 -38.17
C ASP A 403 10.45 3.04 -36.76
N THR A 404 11.68 2.92 -36.29
CA THR A 404 12.01 2.35 -34.99
C THR A 404 12.31 3.46 -33.99
N VAL A 405 11.68 3.40 -32.81
CA VAL A 405 11.77 4.46 -31.80
C VAL A 405 12.22 3.91 -30.46
N MET A 406 13.22 4.56 -29.87
CA MET A 406 13.61 4.38 -28.47
C MET A 406 13.25 5.63 -27.67
N VAL A 407 12.77 5.44 -26.44
CA VAL A 407 12.46 6.55 -25.54
C VAL A 407 13.20 6.37 -24.22
N LEU A 408 13.93 7.40 -23.80
CA LEU A 408 14.75 7.43 -22.60
C LEU A 408 14.30 8.51 -21.60
N PRO A 409 14.30 8.21 -20.29
CA PRO A 409 14.55 6.89 -19.70
C PRO A 409 13.30 5.98 -19.70
N GLU A 410 12.10 6.52 -19.90
CA GLU A 410 10.83 5.75 -19.95
C GLU A 410 9.84 6.41 -20.90
N GLY A 411 9.16 5.63 -21.75
CA GLY A 411 8.33 6.17 -22.84
C GLY A 411 6.99 5.51 -23.11
N TYR A 412 6.45 4.69 -22.20
CA TYR A 412 5.22 3.94 -22.47
C TYR A 412 4.07 4.80 -23.00
N MET A 413 3.90 6.01 -22.45
CA MET A 413 2.87 6.94 -22.89
C MET A 413 3.08 7.40 -24.34
N LEU A 414 4.32 7.77 -24.70
CA LEU A 414 4.64 8.24 -26.04
C LEU A 414 4.55 7.11 -27.06
N ASN A 415 5.10 5.93 -26.74
CA ASN A 415 4.98 4.74 -27.58
C ASN A 415 3.51 4.41 -27.87
N TYR A 416 2.66 4.47 -26.84
CA TYR A 416 1.23 4.25 -26.99
C TYR A 416 0.57 5.26 -27.93
N PHE A 417 0.81 6.56 -27.76
CA PHE A 417 0.12 7.59 -28.56
C PHE A 417 0.65 7.74 -29.99
N LEU A 418 1.94 7.53 -30.19
CA LEU A 418 2.58 7.59 -31.51
C LEU A 418 2.37 6.32 -32.33
N ASP A 419 1.82 5.25 -31.73
CA ASP A 419 1.61 3.96 -32.38
C ASP A 419 2.89 3.31 -32.90
N VAL A 420 3.99 3.56 -32.18
CA VAL A 420 5.30 2.96 -32.45
C VAL A 420 5.46 1.75 -31.55
N VAL A 421 5.81 0.62 -32.16
CA VAL A 421 6.15 -0.59 -31.42
C VAL A 421 7.48 -0.32 -30.70
N PRO A 422 7.54 -0.46 -29.37
CA PRO A 422 8.81 -0.30 -28.67
C PRO A 422 9.77 -1.37 -29.20
N THR A 423 10.83 -0.92 -29.86
CA THR A 423 11.81 -1.83 -30.44
C THR A 423 12.86 -2.26 -29.43
N SER A 424 13.04 -1.53 -28.32
CA SER A 424 13.90 -1.98 -27.21
C SER A 424 13.25 -3.12 -26.42
N TYR A 425 14.09 -4.02 -25.90
CA TYR A 425 13.66 -5.10 -25.01
C TYR A 425 13.16 -4.55 -23.65
N ASN A 426 13.78 -3.46 -23.18
CA ASN A 426 13.40 -2.80 -21.94
C ASN A 426 12.69 -1.48 -22.27
N ASN A 427 11.48 -1.30 -21.75
CA ASN A 427 10.73 -0.05 -21.93
C ASN A 427 11.06 1.01 -20.86
N SER A 428 12.01 0.71 -19.98
CA SER A 428 12.43 1.55 -18.85
C SER A 428 13.91 1.34 -18.57
N HIS A 429 14.66 2.43 -18.60
CA HIS A 429 16.11 2.49 -18.42
C HIS A 429 16.45 3.32 -17.19
N LEU A 430 15.99 2.83 -16.04
CA LEU A 430 16.14 3.49 -14.75
C LEU A 430 17.47 3.17 -14.08
N PRO A 431 17.94 4.00 -13.14
CA PRO A 431 19.22 3.77 -12.49
C PRO A 431 19.36 2.38 -11.86
N ASP A 432 18.31 1.80 -11.28
CA ASP A 432 18.41 0.44 -10.74
C ASP A 432 18.47 -0.68 -11.78
N LEU A 433 18.08 -0.37 -13.01
CA LEU A 433 18.17 -1.24 -14.16
C LEU A 433 19.45 -0.99 -14.95
N THR A 434 20.04 0.20 -14.92
CA THR A 434 21.11 0.60 -15.87
C THR A 434 22.35 1.25 -15.27
N ALA A 435 22.42 1.55 -13.96
CA ALA A 435 23.58 2.24 -13.38
C ALA A 435 24.87 1.37 -13.30
N ASP A 436 24.78 0.10 -13.67
CA ASP A 436 25.95 -0.78 -13.79
C ASP A 436 26.56 -0.66 -15.20
N SER A 437 27.89 -0.56 -15.29
CA SER A 437 28.59 -0.28 -16.54
C SER A 437 28.37 -1.37 -17.59
N GLU A 438 28.27 -2.64 -17.19
CA GLU A 438 27.95 -3.74 -18.11
C GLU A 438 26.57 -3.57 -18.75
N ARG A 439 25.59 -3.08 -17.98
CA ARG A 439 24.23 -2.86 -18.47
C ARG A 439 24.15 -1.64 -19.36
N GLU A 440 24.85 -0.58 -19.01
CA GLU A 440 25.00 0.59 -19.86
C GLU A 440 25.63 0.23 -21.22
N LEU A 441 26.70 -0.58 -21.21
CA LEU A 441 27.30 -1.10 -22.43
C LEU A 441 26.34 -1.98 -23.24
N SER A 442 25.53 -2.82 -22.58
CA SER A 442 24.52 -3.62 -23.27
C SER A 442 23.46 -2.76 -23.96
N LEU A 443 23.15 -1.59 -23.40
CA LEU A 443 22.21 -0.64 -24.00
C LEU A 443 22.80 0.06 -25.22
N ILE A 444 24.08 0.44 -25.16
CA ILE A 444 24.83 0.97 -26.30
C ILE A 444 24.86 -0.06 -27.44
N GLN A 445 25.17 -1.32 -27.12
CA GLN A 445 25.14 -2.42 -28.09
C GLN A 445 23.74 -2.59 -28.69
N GLU A 446 22.68 -2.53 -27.88
CA GLU A 446 21.30 -2.58 -28.38
C GLU A 446 20.99 -1.42 -29.34
N ILE A 447 21.45 -0.20 -29.05
CA ILE A 447 21.31 0.98 -29.92
C ILE A 447 21.99 0.75 -31.27
N ASP A 448 23.21 0.21 -31.27
CA ASP A 448 23.98 -0.07 -32.48
C ASP A 448 23.42 -1.22 -33.31
N GLU A 449 22.93 -2.26 -32.66
CA GLU A 449 22.37 -3.44 -33.31
C GLU A 449 20.99 -3.16 -33.92
N LYS A 450 20.09 -2.54 -33.13
CA LYS A 450 18.71 -2.26 -33.55
C LYS A 450 18.60 -1.06 -34.45
N LYS A 451 19.59 -0.16 -34.42
CA LYS A 451 19.69 0.99 -35.34
C LYS A 451 18.42 1.85 -35.34
N PHE A 452 18.01 2.26 -34.15
CA PHE A 452 16.79 3.08 -33.99
C PHE A 452 16.80 4.27 -34.94
N ASP A 453 15.69 4.55 -35.62
CA ASP A 453 15.58 5.71 -36.52
C ASP A 453 15.50 7.00 -35.71
N TYR A 454 14.80 6.92 -34.57
CA TYR A 454 14.62 8.03 -33.65
C TYR A 454 14.89 7.63 -32.19
N ILE A 455 15.54 8.54 -31.45
CA ILE A 455 15.69 8.46 -30.00
C ILE A 455 15.01 9.68 -29.38
N PHE A 456 14.14 9.43 -28.41
CA PHE A 456 13.40 10.44 -27.69
C PHE A 456 13.97 10.55 -26.28
N ILE A 457 14.34 11.76 -25.88
CA ILE A 457 14.73 12.06 -24.50
C ILE A 457 13.58 12.81 -23.84
N VAL A 458 13.06 12.27 -22.74
CA VAL A 458 11.97 12.85 -21.95
C VAL A 458 12.41 13.07 -20.50
N PRO A 459 11.95 14.15 -19.84
CA PRO A 459 12.30 14.43 -18.46
C PRO A 459 11.55 13.48 -17.54
N ARG A 460 12.31 12.58 -16.92
CA ARG A 460 11.87 11.77 -15.79
C ARG A 460 12.97 11.80 -14.75
N TYR A 461 12.80 12.68 -13.78
CA TYR A 461 13.76 12.78 -12.70
C TYR A 461 13.66 11.56 -11.80
N ALA A 462 14.78 10.86 -11.66
CA ALA A 462 14.93 9.61 -10.93
C ALA A 462 15.39 9.87 -9.47
N PHE A 463 14.78 10.86 -8.80
CA PHE A 463 15.15 11.28 -7.44
C PHE A 463 15.07 10.15 -6.43
N GLU A 464 14.18 9.18 -6.66
CA GLU A 464 14.00 8.04 -5.79
C GLU A 464 15.24 7.12 -5.74
N TRP A 465 16.17 7.22 -6.71
CA TRP A 465 17.43 6.47 -6.77
C TRP A 465 18.68 7.27 -6.41
N ASP A 466 18.57 8.54 -6.00
CA ASP A 466 19.73 9.45 -5.81
C ASP A 466 20.52 9.74 -7.10
N LEU A 467 19.95 9.41 -8.26
CA LEU A 467 20.55 9.58 -9.59
C LEU A 467 19.53 10.28 -10.49
N PRO A 468 19.22 11.56 -10.23
CA PRO A 468 18.03 12.20 -10.77
C PRO A 468 18.07 12.46 -12.27
N VAL A 469 19.23 12.77 -12.85
CA VAL A 469 19.34 13.32 -14.21
C VAL A 469 20.01 12.33 -15.16
N LEU A 470 19.30 11.97 -16.23
CA LEU A 470 19.81 11.15 -17.33
C LEU A 470 20.97 11.85 -18.05
N GLY A 471 22.02 11.11 -18.39
CA GLY A 471 23.22 11.64 -19.07
C GLY A 471 24.17 12.41 -18.17
N LYS A 472 23.78 12.67 -16.92
CA LYS A 472 24.62 13.32 -15.90
C LYS A 472 24.92 12.40 -14.73
N ASP A 473 23.89 11.78 -14.17
CA ASP A 473 24.01 10.92 -12.99
C ASP A 473 24.00 9.43 -13.35
N TYR A 474 23.35 9.06 -14.46
CA TYR A 474 23.29 7.70 -14.99
C TYR A 474 23.16 7.72 -16.51
N LEU A 475 23.54 6.62 -17.18
CA LEU A 475 23.55 6.51 -18.64
C LEU A 475 24.39 7.59 -19.33
N ILE A 476 25.54 7.93 -18.74
CA ILE A 476 26.42 9.00 -19.21
C ILE A 476 27.07 8.62 -20.54
N ASP A 477 27.65 7.43 -20.63
CA ASP A 477 28.28 6.92 -21.84
C ASP A 477 27.25 6.64 -22.93
N THR A 478 26.04 6.21 -22.55
CA THR A 478 24.93 6.03 -23.49
C THR A 478 24.52 7.35 -24.13
N ILE A 479 24.32 8.42 -23.35
CA ILE A 479 23.95 9.72 -23.90
C ILE A 479 25.06 10.28 -24.79
N LYS A 480 26.32 10.13 -24.37
CA LYS A 480 27.47 10.51 -25.21
C LYS A 480 27.49 9.75 -26.55
N HIS A 481 27.26 8.44 -26.52
CA HIS A 481 27.19 7.62 -27.74
C HIS A 481 26.04 8.07 -28.66
N ILE A 482 24.89 8.42 -28.08
CA ILE A 482 23.74 8.95 -28.81
C ILE A 482 24.10 10.28 -29.48
N ASP A 483 24.77 11.21 -28.79
CA ASP A 483 25.22 12.48 -29.39
C ASP A 483 26.20 12.26 -30.56
N ASP A 484 27.04 11.23 -30.47
CA ASP A 484 27.99 10.85 -31.52
C ASP A 484 27.30 10.19 -32.73
N THR A 485 26.15 9.55 -32.57
CA THR A 485 25.50 8.73 -33.61
C THR A 485 24.17 9.29 -34.15
N TYR A 486 23.56 10.25 -33.46
CA TYR A 486 22.28 10.87 -33.84
C TYR A 486 22.43 12.40 -33.97
N ASN A 487 21.61 13.00 -34.82
CA ASN A 487 21.51 14.45 -35.00
C ASN A 487 20.23 14.97 -34.33
N PHE A 488 20.27 16.22 -33.85
CA PHE A 488 19.07 16.94 -33.46
C PHE A 488 18.03 16.94 -34.59
N TYR A 489 16.80 16.54 -34.28
CA TYR A 489 15.68 16.57 -35.22
C TYR A 489 14.62 17.60 -34.82
N ALA A 490 14.12 17.51 -33.59
CA ALA A 490 13.07 18.41 -33.09
C ALA A 490 13.09 18.51 -31.56
N LEU A 491 12.51 19.61 -31.05
CA LEU A 491 12.25 19.83 -29.64
C LEU A 491 10.81 20.30 -29.47
N TYR A 492 10.03 19.58 -28.65
CA TYR A 492 8.68 19.98 -28.28
C TYR A 492 8.66 20.37 -26.80
N GLY A 493 8.38 21.63 -26.47
CA GLY A 493 8.45 22.15 -25.10
C GLY A 493 9.85 22.64 -24.73
N THR A 494 10.31 22.36 -23.52
CA THR A 494 11.64 22.74 -23.02
C THR A 494 12.67 21.63 -23.19
N MET A 495 13.96 21.98 -23.14
CA MET A 495 15.02 20.97 -23.14
C MET A 495 14.83 20.02 -21.94
N PRO A 496 14.80 18.69 -22.14
CA PRO A 496 14.69 17.74 -21.02
C PRO A 496 15.78 17.99 -19.98
N PHE A 497 15.40 17.89 -18.71
CA PHE A 497 16.30 18.11 -17.55
C PHE A 497 16.84 19.54 -17.41
N SER A 498 16.21 20.54 -18.02
CA SER A 498 16.51 21.96 -17.78
C SER A 498 16.26 22.38 -16.33
N GLU A 499 16.93 23.46 -15.91
CA GLU A 499 16.81 24.00 -14.54
C GLU A 499 15.39 24.48 -14.19
N ASP A 500 14.59 24.87 -15.19
CA ASP A 500 13.21 25.30 -14.99
C ASP A 500 12.24 24.13 -14.73
N GLY A 501 12.70 22.89 -14.83
CA GLY A 501 11.93 21.68 -14.51
C GLY A 501 10.71 21.44 -15.40
N LYS A 502 10.59 22.19 -16.51
CA LYS A 502 9.46 22.06 -17.43
C LYS A 502 9.59 20.81 -18.28
N TYR A 503 8.43 20.29 -18.70
CA TYR A 503 8.39 19.10 -19.53
C TYR A 503 8.62 19.45 -21.00
N GLY A 504 9.44 18.65 -21.67
CA GLY A 504 9.58 18.68 -23.12
C GLY A 504 10.16 17.37 -23.65
N VAL A 505 10.16 17.22 -24.96
CA VAL A 505 10.60 15.99 -25.64
C VAL A 505 11.63 16.39 -26.69
N LEU A 506 12.88 15.95 -26.48
CA LEU A 506 13.95 16.09 -27.45
C LEU A 506 13.92 14.85 -28.35
N ILE A 507 13.90 15.07 -29.67
CA ILE A 507 13.95 14.00 -30.65
C ILE A 507 15.26 14.10 -31.41
N LEU A 508 15.95 12.98 -31.47
CA LEU A 508 17.18 12.79 -32.20
C LEU A 508 16.92 11.80 -33.33
N LYS A 509 17.44 12.09 -34.53
CA LYS A 509 17.33 11.23 -35.71
C LYS A 509 18.71 10.69 -36.07
N ARG A 510 18.79 9.41 -36.42
CA ARG A 510 20.06 8.76 -36.76
C ARG A 510 20.80 9.49 -37.90
N LYS A 511 22.13 9.59 -37.79
CA LYS A 511 23.02 10.24 -38.77
C LYS A 511 23.05 9.56 -40.13
#